data_AF-A0A658IM95-F1
#
_entry.id   AF-A0A658IM95-F1
#
_cell.length_a   1.000
_cell.length_b   1.000
_cell.length_c   1.000
_cell.angle_alpha   90.00
_cell.angle_beta   90.00
_cell.angle_gamma   90.00
#
_symmetry.space_group_name_H-M   'P 1'
#
loop_
_entity.id
_entity.type
_entity.pdbx_description
1 polymer ?
#
loop_
_entity_poly.entity_id
_entity_poly.type
_entity_poly.pdbx_seq_one_letter_code
_entity_poly.pdbx_strand_id
1 'polypeptide(L)'
;HLPLAELDSPNPHTLMLRGDQPFSGHSSLAGKYGMFAFKFDAPSMPKFDSSFTARKTALETENRLVLLGSNISNSTTKYPTETTLFQHGITDKAHALWVNGERITAFPYQRTLGEGDWLIDGHGTGYLLTAGAKGEVRRQHQVSANNKTRKPTEADISVAWLSHGKKPQDAEYEYLMVLEATPGSMQQLANDYRAGKKPYEVLRKDNVAHIVRDNVTQTIGYTAFSAVTPADGVVKNIPQPAIIMTQSRGDKELIVSGVTPDLNMTRTTAATPVPISVTLNGQWQASAPNPQV
;
A
#
# COMPACT_ATOMS: atom_id res chain seq x y z
N HIS A 1 15.83 -6.45 0.90
CA HIS A 1 16.60 -6.44 2.15
C HIS A 1 18.10 -6.39 1.87
N LEU A 2 18.80 -5.32 2.30
CA LEU A 2 20.23 -5.13 2.05
C LEU A 2 21.03 -5.09 3.36
N PRO A 3 22.30 -5.54 3.38
CA PRO A 3 23.23 -5.18 4.43
C PRO A 3 23.38 -3.65 4.54
N LEU A 4 23.64 -3.13 5.75
CA LEU A 4 23.73 -1.68 5.96
C LEU A 4 24.76 -0.97 5.07
N ALA A 5 25.89 -1.62 4.78
CA ALA A 5 26.91 -1.06 3.89
C ALA A 5 26.40 -0.85 2.45
N GLU A 6 25.50 -1.71 1.99
CA GLU A 6 24.90 -1.65 0.65
C GLU A 6 23.66 -0.74 0.63
N LEU A 7 23.00 -0.58 1.79
CA LEU A 7 21.87 0.34 1.94
C LEU A 7 22.31 1.80 2.12
N ASP A 8 23.51 2.03 2.68
CA ASP A 8 24.04 3.38 2.90
C ASP A 8 24.20 4.14 1.59
N SER A 9 23.94 5.45 1.65
CA SER A 9 23.99 6.36 0.49
C SER A 9 25.27 6.14 -0.33
N PRO A 10 25.17 6.06 -1.67
CA PRO A 10 26.36 6.03 -2.52
C PRO A 10 27.10 7.37 -2.51
N ASN A 11 26.46 8.46 -2.07
CA ASN A 11 27.09 9.77 -1.92
C ASN A 11 27.51 9.99 -0.45
N PRO A 12 28.80 10.26 -0.15
CA PRO A 12 29.31 10.45 1.20
C PRO A 12 28.86 11.78 1.85
N HIS A 13 28.38 12.73 1.06
CA HIS A 13 27.87 14.01 1.53
C HIS A 13 26.34 14.01 1.49
N THR A 14 25.74 14.87 0.66
CA THR A 14 24.28 15.04 0.59
C THR A 14 23.72 14.34 -0.64
N LEU A 15 22.74 13.46 -0.42
CA LEU A 15 21.88 12.91 -1.47
C LEU A 15 20.42 13.20 -1.15
N MET A 16 19.77 13.98 -2.01
CA MET A 16 18.32 14.21 -1.98
C MET A 16 17.72 13.56 -3.24
N LEU A 17 17.70 12.24 -3.25
CA LEU A 17 17.20 11.48 -4.39
C LEU A 17 15.71 11.76 -4.59
N ARG A 18 15.35 12.29 -5.76
CA ARG A 18 13.97 12.43 -6.22
C ARG A 18 13.63 11.23 -7.09
N GLY A 19 12.36 10.82 -7.08
CA GLY A 19 11.87 9.83 -8.04
C GLY A 19 11.77 10.44 -9.43
N ASP A 20 11.90 9.59 -10.45
CA ASP A 20 11.71 9.98 -11.86
C ASP A 20 10.24 9.91 -12.29
N GLN A 21 9.35 9.43 -11.40
CA GLN A 21 7.91 9.35 -11.63
C GLN A 21 7.21 10.54 -10.97
N PRO A 22 6.56 11.43 -11.74
CA PRO A 22 5.78 12.52 -11.16
C PRO A 22 4.47 12.03 -10.54
N PHE A 23 4.00 10.84 -10.94
CA PHE A 23 2.76 10.24 -10.45
C PHE A 23 3.02 9.42 -9.17
N SER A 24 2.93 10.06 -8.00
CA SER A 24 2.85 9.39 -6.69
C SER A 24 2.31 10.35 -5.65
N GLY A 25 1.28 9.96 -4.92
CA GLY A 25 0.60 10.84 -3.96
C GLY A 25 -0.73 10.26 -3.49
N HIS A 26 -1.67 11.14 -3.16
CA HIS A 26 -2.91 10.79 -2.49
C HIS A 26 -4.09 11.56 -3.06
N SER A 27 -5.27 10.96 -2.98
CA SER A 27 -6.56 11.61 -3.27
C SER A 27 -7.51 11.45 -2.09
N SER A 28 -8.47 12.36 -1.97
CA SER A 28 -9.53 12.27 -0.97
C SER A 28 -10.91 12.27 -1.61
N LEU A 29 -11.86 11.58 -0.99
CA LEU A 29 -13.28 11.61 -1.33
C LEU A 29 -14.05 12.19 -0.14
N ALA A 30 -14.69 13.35 -0.37
CA ALA A 30 -15.48 14.08 0.62
C ALA A 30 -14.76 14.35 1.96
N GLY A 31 -13.42 14.44 1.95
CA GLY A 31 -12.61 14.62 3.16
C GLY A 31 -12.66 13.47 4.17
N LYS A 32 -13.19 12.31 3.77
CA LYS A 32 -13.42 11.16 4.66
C LYS A 32 -12.66 9.90 4.26
N TYR A 33 -12.58 9.61 2.96
CA TYR A 33 -11.90 8.43 2.45
C TYR A 33 -10.69 8.83 1.61
N GLY A 34 -9.68 7.98 1.57
CA GLY A 34 -8.42 8.27 0.88
C GLY A 34 -8.02 7.17 -0.10
N MET A 35 -7.23 7.55 -1.11
CA MET A 35 -6.56 6.60 -1.98
C MET A 35 -5.12 7.05 -2.20
N PHE A 36 -4.17 6.29 -1.65
CA PHE A 36 -2.75 6.48 -1.88
C PHE A 36 -2.28 5.69 -3.10
N ALA A 37 -1.38 6.29 -3.87
CA ALA A 37 -0.71 5.65 -5.00
C ALA A 37 0.78 5.96 -5.01
N PHE A 38 1.59 4.93 -5.22
CA PHE A 38 3.02 5.02 -5.38
C PHE A 38 3.46 4.20 -6.59
N LYS A 39 4.07 4.90 -7.55
CA LYS A 39 4.66 4.33 -8.76
C LYS A 39 6.18 4.37 -8.60
N PHE A 40 6.76 3.22 -8.28
CA PHE A 40 8.19 3.12 -8.06
C PHE A 40 8.89 2.52 -9.26
N ASP A 41 9.86 3.23 -9.78
CA ASP A 41 10.87 2.74 -10.71
C ASP A 41 12.22 3.24 -10.18
N ALA A 42 13.13 2.32 -9.86
CA ALA A 42 14.40 2.67 -9.24
C ALA A 42 15.32 3.42 -10.23
N PRO A 43 16.10 4.41 -9.74
CA PRO A 43 16.98 5.17 -10.60
C PRO A 43 18.18 4.32 -11.05
N SER A 44 18.79 4.71 -12.17
CA SER A 44 20.09 4.20 -12.59
C SER A 44 21.23 4.88 -11.82
N MET A 45 21.49 4.43 -10.58
CA MET A 45 22.49 4.99 -9.67
C MET A 45 23.25 3.88 -8.92
N PRO A 46 24.54 4.07 -8.53
CA PRO A 46 25.25 3.08 -7.71
C PRO A 46 24.48 2.70 -6.44
N LYS A 47 24.52 1.41 -6.08
CA LYS A 47 23.76 0.78 -4.98
C LYS A 47 22.24 0.70 -5.16
N PHE A 48 21.69 1.23 -6.24
CA PHE A 48 20.30 1.02 -6.62
C PHE A 48 20.22 -0.10 -7.67
N ASP A 49 19.34 -1.06 -7.46
CA ASP A 49 18.97 -2.00 -8.52
C ASP A 49 18.01 -1.28 -9.47
N SER A 50 18.53 -0.78 -10.60
CA SER A 50 17.76 0.00 -11.58
C SER A 50 16.65 -0.79 -12.27
N SER A 51 16.62 -2.10 -12.13
CA SER A 51 15.50 -2.93 -12.59
C SER A 51 14.35 -3.01 -11.59
N PHE A 52 14.52 -2.46 -10.38
CA PHE A 52 13.51 -2.56 -9.34
C PHE A 52 12.31 -1.67 -9.61
N THR A 53 11.15 -2.29 -9.82
CA THR A 53 9.86 -1.62 -10.01
C THR A 53 8.83 -2.10 -9.00
N ALA A 54 7.85 -1.26 -8.71
CA ALA A 54 6.65 -1.63 -7.95
C ALA A 54 5.51 -0.63 -8.22
N ARG A 55 4.27 -1.12 -8.15
CA ARG A 55 3.06 -0.29 -8.06
C ARG A 55 2.40 -0.60 -6.73
N LYS A 56 2.20 0.41 -5.88
CA LYS A 56 1.67 0.22 -4.52
C LYS A 56 0.53 1.19 -4.29
N THR A 57 -0.59 0.71 -3.76
CA THR A 57 -1.74 1.56 -3.41
C THR A 57 -2.32 1.20 -2.06
N ALA A 58 -3.02 2.14 -1.45
CA ALA A 58 -3.84 1.90 -0.27
C ALA A 58 -5.19 2.62 -0.42
N LEU A 59 -6.29 1.86 -0.41
CA LEU A 59 -7.63 2.44 -0.25
C LEU A 59 -7.93 2.54 1.24
N GLU A 60 -8.24 3.74 1.72
CA GLU A 60 -8.43 4.06 3.13
C GLU A 60 -9.90 4.39 3.39
N THR A 61 -10.58 3.52 4.14
CA THR A 61 -12.01 3.64 4.43
C THR A 61 -12.32 3.25 5.87
N GLU A 62 -12.96 4.16 6.62
CA GLU A 62 -13.27 3.97 8.04
C GLU A 62 -12.02 3.53 8.83
N ASN A 63 -12.06 2.38 9.49
CA ASN A 63 -10.94 1.81 10.24
C ASN A 63 -10.12 0.79 9.42
N ARG A 64 -10.26 0.75 8.10
CA ARG A 64 -9.64 -0.27 7.24
C ARG A 64 -8.82 0.35 6.12
N LEU A 65 -7.71 -0.28 5.80
CA LEU A 65 -6.92 0.03 4.62
C LEU A 65 -6.71 -1.23 3.80
N VAL A 66 -7.06 -1.18 2.51
CA VAL A 66 -6.78 -2.26 1.56
C VAL A 66 -5.48 -1.93 0.83
N LEU A 67 -4.43 -2.71 1.07
CA LEU A 67 -3.10 -2.47 0.50
C LEU A 67 -2.83 -3.44 -0.64
N LEU A 68 -2.59 -2.88 -1.83
CA LEU A 68 -2.29 -3.64 -3.05
C LEU A 68 -0.86 -3.37 -3.50
N GLY A 69 -0.22 -4.40 -4.03
CA GLY A 69 1.05 -4.31 -4.73
C GLY A 69 1.02 -5.14 -6.01
N SER A 70 1.52 -4.59 -7.10
CA SER A 70 1.73 -5.31 -8.36
C SER A 70 3.03 -4.89 -9.02
N ASN A 71 3.42 -5.65 -10.04
CA ASN A 71 4.61 -5.37 -10.85
C ASN A 71 5.87 -5.19 -9.99
N ILE A 72 5.98 -5.96 -8.90
CA ILE A 72 7.14 -5.98 -8.02
C ILE A 72 8.19 -6.85 -8.70
N SER A 73 9.14 -6.21 -9.36
CA SER A 73 10.11 -6.89 -10.21
C SER A 73 11.49 -6.35 -9.97
N ASN A 74 12.53 -7.19 -9.97
CA ASN A 74 13.93 -6.76 -10.06
C ASN A 74 14.83 -7.92 -10.54
N SER A 75 16.09 -7.61 -10.81
CA SER A 75 17.06 -8.53 -11.39
C SER A 75 18.01 -9.14 -10.37
N THR A 76 18.02 -8.66 -9.11
CA THR A 76 18.97 -9.13 -8.09
C THR A 76 18.70 -10.55 -7.61
N THR A 77 19.70 -11.42 -7.76
CA THR A 77 19.73 -12.78 -7.20
C THR A 77 20.41 -12.83 -5.82
N LYS A 78 21.01 -11.72 -5.38
CA LYS A 78 21.79 -11.66 -4.14
C LYS A 78 20.89 -11.48 -2.92
N TYR A 79 19.89 -10.61 -3.04
CA TYR A 79 19.09 -10.13 -1.92
C TYR A 79 17.59 -10.33 -2.14
N PRO A 80 16.82 -10.67 -1.10
CA PRO A 80 15.38 -10.84 -1.25
C PRO A 80 14.66 -9.49 -1.34
N THR A 81 13.47 -9.53 -1.92
CA THR A 81 12.52 -8.42 -2.02
C THR A 81 11.40 -8.64 -1.03
N GLU A 82 11.04 -7.60 -0.29
CA GLU A 82 10.15 -7.70 0.87
C GLU A 82 9.16 -6.54 0.88
N THR A 83 7.98 -6.76 1.45
CA THR A 83 7.06 -5.69 1.82
C THR A 83 6.75 -5.82 3.31
N THR A 84 7.30 -4.91 4.12
CA THR A 84 7.07 -4.89 5.56
C THR A 84 5.62 -4.58 5.88
N LEU A 85 5.03 -5.35 6.79
CA LEU A 85 3.70 -5.11 7.37
C LEU A 85 3.83 -4.17 8.57
N PHE A 86 4.74 -4.50 9.49
CA PHE A 86 5.10 -3.67 10.63
C PHE A 86 6.51 -4.01 11.14
N GLN A 87 7.10 -3.06 11.86
CA GLN A 87 8.29 -3.28 12.68
C GLN A 87 8.28 -2.31 13.86
N HIS A 88 8.39 -2.83 15.08
CA HIS A 88 8.49 -2.01 16.29
C HIS A 88 9.41 -2.65 17.34
N GLY A 89 9.97 -1.83 18.24
CA GLY A 89 10.70 -2.32 19.40
C GLY A 89 9.78 -3.03 20.39
N ILE A 90 10.28 -4.06 21.06
CA ILE A 90 9.57 -4.71 22.16
C ILE A 90 9.75 -3.83 23.41
N THR A 91 8.64 -3.35 23.94
CA THR A 91 8.59 -2.47 25.13
C THR A 91 7.46 -2.92 26.04
N ASP A 92 7.38 -2.41 27.26
CA ASP A 92 6.28 -2.75 28.19
C ASP A 92 4.89 -2.47 27.59
N LYS A 93 4.75 -1.41 26.77
CA LYS A 93 3.49 -1.07 26.09
C LYS A 93 3.19 -1.92 24.85
N ALA A 94 4.21 -2.54 24.26
CA ALA A 94 4.13 -3.31 23.02
C ALA A 94 4.84 -4.67 23.16
N HIS A 95 4.63 -5.35 24.31
CA HIS A 95 5.39 -6.53 24.68
C HIS A 95 4.86 -7.83 24.07
N ALA A 96 3.66 -7.81 23.50
CA ALA A 96 3.01 -8.97 22.90
C ALA A 96 2.49 -8.65 21.50
N LEU A 97 2.30 -9.68 20.69
CA LEU A 97 1.55 -9.63 19.43
C LEU A 97 0.56 -10.78 19.39
N TRP A 98 -0.44 -10.71 18.52
CA TRP A 98 -1.33 -11.83 18.25
C TRP A 98 -1.02 -12.43 16.89
N VAL A 99 -1.05 -13.76 16.79
CA VAL A 99 -1.04 -14.49 15.51
C VAL A 99 -2.15 -15.52 15.54
N ASN A 100 -3.15 -15.37 14.67
CA ASN A 100 -4.28 -16.31 14.55
C ASN A 100 -4.94 -16.66 15.90
N GLY A 101 -5.18 -15.64 16.74
CA GLY A 101 -5.82 -15.80 18.04
C GLY A 101 -4.88 -16.22 19.18
N GLU A 102 -3.62 -16.54 18.88
CA GLU A 102 -2.61 -16.87 19.88
C GLU A 102 -1.87 -15.60 20.33
N ARG A 103 -1.80 -15.36 21.65
CA ARG A 103 -1.05 -14.25 22.23
C ARG A 103 0.43 -14.63 22.40
N ILE A 104 1.31 -14.01 21.64
CA ILE A 104 2.73 -14.32 21.61
C ILE A 104 3.53 -13.32 22.44
N THR A 105 4.18 -13.81 23.50
CA THR A 105 5.20 -13.08 24.27
C THR A 105 6.59 -13.71 24.17
N ALA A 106 6.68 -14.96 23.69
CA ALA A 106 7.91 -15.71 23.56
C ALA A 106 8.99 -14.94 22.78
N PHE A 107 10.24 -15.12 23.18
CA PHE A 107 11.40 -14.51 22.55
C PHE A 107 12.62 -15.45 22.69
N PRO A 108 13.28 -15.84 21.57
CA PRO A 108 12.92 -15.53 20.19
C PRO A 108 11.62 -16.21 19.76
N TYR A 109 11.01 -15.72 18.69
CA TYR A 109 9.85 -16.33 18.04
C TYR A 109 9.92 -16.15 16.53
N GLN A 110 9.46 -17.14 15.78
CA GLN A 110 9.40 -17.12 14.32
C GLN A 110 8.21 -17.94 13.85
N ARG A 111 7.47 -17.43 12.86
CA ARG A 111 6.39 -18.17 12.21
C ARG A 111 6.21 -17.70 10.77
N THR A 112 6.06 -18.66 9.84
CA THR A 112 5.63 -18.40 8.47
C THR A 112 4.15 -18.06 8.44
N LEU A 113 3.78 -17.13 7.57
CA LEU A 113 2.41 -16.65 7.35
C LEU A 113 1.97 -16.97 5.92
N GLY A 114 0.69 -17.27 5.74
CA GLY A 114 0.05 -17.46 4.44
C GLY A 114 -1.28 -16.75 4.33
N GLU A 115 -1.97 -16.98 3.22
CA GLU A 115 -3.31 -16.45 2.99
C GLU A 115 -4.28 -16.88 4.10
N GLY A 116 -5.06 -15.92 4.58
CA GLY A 116 -6.04 -16.12 5.65
C GLY A 116 -5.44 -16.11 7.05
N ASP A 117 -4.11 -16.02 7.19
CA ASP A 117 -3.48 -15.73 8.47
C ASP A 117 -3.65 -14.25 8.82
N TRP A 118 -3.81 -13.98 10.11
CA TRP A 118 -3.90 -12.62 10.62
C TRP A 118 -3.04 -12.39 11.86
N LEU A 119 -2.66 -11.13 12.03
CA LEU A 119 -1.84 -10.65 13.13
C LEU A 119 -2.47 -9.42 13.78
N ILE A 120 -2.09 -9.16 15.03
CA ILE A 120 -2.25 -7.84 15.67
C ILE A 120 -0.89 -7.48 16.27
N ASP A 121 -0.34 -6.33 15.87
CA ASP A 121 0.95 -5.86 16.40
C ASP A 121 0.85 -5.37 17.86
N GLY A 122 1.98 -4.98 18.44
CA GLY A 122 2.02 -4.46 19.81
C GLY A 122 1.33 -3.11 20.02
N HIS A 123 0.79 -2.50 18.95
CA HIS A 123 0.09 -1.22 18.96
C HIS A 123 -1.40 -1.36 18.65
N GLY A 124 -1.92 -2.58 18.46
CA GLY A 124 -3.33 -2.83 18.18
C GLY A 124 -3.71 -2.69 16.71
N THR A 125 -2.74 -2.67 15.79
CA THR A 125 -3.03 -2.70 14.34
C THR A 125 -3.16 -4.14 13.88
N GLY A 126 -4.28 -4.46 13.25
CA GLY A 126 -4.57 -5.76 12.67
C GLY A 126 -4.10 -5.88 11.22
N TYR A 127 -3.65 -7.06 10.84
CA TYR A 127 -3.21 -7.39 9.48
C TYR A 127 -3.83 -8.72 9.07
N LEU A 128 -4.58 -8.78 7.97
CA LEU A 128 -5.07 -10.02 7.37
C LEU A 128 -4.43 -10.20 6.00
N LEU A 129 -3.69 -11.30 5.81
CA LEU A 129 -3.08 -11.64 4.53
C LEU A 129 -4.15 -12.23 3.60
N THR A 130 -4.21 -11.76 2.35
CA THR A 130 -5.20 -12.20 1.37
C THR A 130 -4.54 -12.54 0.03
N ALA A 131 -5.30 -13.13 -0.89
CA ALA A 131 -4.91 -13.40 -2.28
C ALA A 131 -3.51 -14.03 -2.44
N GLY A 132 -3.25 -15.14 -1.75
CA GLY A 132 -1.99 -15.88 -1.84
C GLY A 132 -0.77 -15.22 -1.21
N ALA A 133 -0.93 -14.12 -0.46
CA ALA A 133 0.18 -13.46 0.22
C ALA A 133 0.91 -14.41 1.17
N LYS A 134 2.24 -14.39 1.13
CA LYS A 134 3.13 -15.19 1.98
C LYS A 134 4.12 -14.30 2.69
N GLY A 135 4.39 -14.63 3.93
CA GLY A 135 5.24 -13.79 4.75
C GLY A 135 5.79 -14.51 5.97
N GLU A 136 6.31 -13.71 6.87
CA GLU A 136 6.92 -14.18 8.08
C GLU A 136 6.75 -13.15 9.19
N VAL A 137 6.59 -13.62 10.42
CA VAL A 137 6.66 -12.81 11.63
C VAL A 137 7.79 -13.31 12.52
N ARG A 138 8.54 -12.38 13.09
CA ARG A 138 9.61 -12.65 14.06
C ARG A 138 9.52 -11.76 15.27
N ARG A 139 9.96 -12.31 16.40
CA ARG A 139 10.45 -11.58 17.56
C ARG A 139 11.91 -11.96 17.74
N GLN A 140 12.81 -11.02 17.53
CA GLN A 140 14.24 -11.31 17.48
C GLN A 140 15.07 -10.12 17.97
N HIS A 141 16.30 -10.42 18.40
CA HIS A 141 17.31 -9.40 18.66
C HIS A 141 17.84 -8.88 17.32
N GLN A 142 17.90 -7.56 17.15
CA GLN A 142 18.36 -6.92 15.92
C GLN A 142 19.51 -5.96 16.18
N VAL A 143 20.63 -6.21 15.49
CA VAL A 143 21.73 -5.25 15.37
C VAL A 143 21.47 -4.33 14.18
N SER A 144 21.71 -3.04 14.36
CA SER A 144 21.58 -1.99 13.35
C SER A 144 22.67 -0.92 13.57
N ALA A 145 22.51 0.27 12.99
CA ALA A 145 23.41 1.39 13.20
C ALA A 145 22.68 2.73 13.31
N ASN A 146 23.25 3.66 14.07
CA ASN A 146 22.75 5.02 14.20
C ASN A 146 22.87 5.78 12.88
N ASN A 147 21.79 6.45 12.43
CA ASN A 147 21.74 7.10 11.11
C ASN A 147 22.75 8.26 10.91
N LYS A 148 23.25 8.90 11.98
CA LYS A 148 24.24 10.00 11.89
C LYS A 148 25.66 9.47 11.95
N THR A 149 25.94 8.64 12.95
CA THR A 149 27.30 8.25 13.33
C THR A 149 27.72 6.91 12.75
N ARG A 150 26.78 6.11 12.23
CA ARG A 150 26.98 4.71 11.79
C ARG A 150 27.49 3.78 12.89
N LYS A 151 27.48 4.24 14.16
CA LYS A 151 27.85 3.40 15.30
C LYS A 151 26.80 2.29 15.49
N PRO A 152 27.22 1.07 15.87
CA PRO A 152 26.30 -0.03 16.12
C PRO A 152 25.24 0.33 17.16
N THR A 153 24.03 -0.18 16.94
CA THR A 153 22.90 -0.11 17.88
C THR A 153 22.23 -1.47 17.91
N GLU A 154 21.50 -1.78 18.98
CA GLU A 154 20.77 -3.03 19.09
C GLU A 154 19.44 -2.83 19.80
N ALA A 155 18.47 -3.67 19.47
CA ALA A 155 17.17 -3.71 20.12
C ALA A 155 16.47 -5.05 19.87
N ASP A 156 15.61 -5.46 20.81
CA ASP A 156 14.67 -6.54 20.58
C ASP A 156 13.44 -5.99 19.85
N ILE A 157 13.06 -6.64 18.75
CA ILE A 157 12.00 -6.15 17.85
C ILE A 157 10.94 -7.21 17.59
N SER A 158 9.73 -6.75 17.28
CA SER A 158 8.70 -7.52 16.58
C SER A 158 8.60 -7.00 15.15
N VAL A 159 8.62 -7.90 14.17
CA VAL A 159 8.61 -7.54 12.76
C VAL A 159 7.84 -8.58 11.95
N ALA A 160 7.05 -8.12 10.99
CA ALA A 160 6.42 -8.98 10.01
C ALA A 160 6.53 -8.40 8.60
N TRP A 161 6.72 -9.25 7.62
CA TRP A 161 6.85 -8.85 6.22
C TRP A 161 6.32 -9.92 5.27
N LEU A 162 5.93 -9.50 4.08
CA LEU A 162 5.64 -10.36 2.95
C LEU A 162 6.92 -10.62 2.16
N SER A 163 7.13 -11.86 1.75
CA SER A 163 8.33 -12.29 1.03
C SER A 163 8.02 -12.47 -0.45
N HIS A 164 8.76 -11.75 -1.29
CA HIS A 164 8.69 -11.85 -2.76
C HIS A 164 9.85 -12.67 -3.33
N GLY A 165 10.71 -13.22 -2.47
CA GLY A 165 11.89 -13.97 -2.88
C GLY A 165 12.97 -13.09 -3.52
N LYS A 166 13.88 -13.73 -4.25
CA LYS A 166 14.97 -13.09 -5.00
C LYS A 166 14.57 -12.99 -6.45
N LYS A 167 14.95 -11.91 -7.14
CA LYS A 167 14.62 -11.67 -8.55
C LYS A 167 13.11 -11.93 -8.84
N PRO A 168 12.18 -11.31 -8.08
CA PRO A 168 10.77 -11.45 -8.41
C PRO A 168 10.50 -10.92 -9.82
N GLN A 169 9.54 -11.54 -10.49
CA GLN A 169 9.00 -11.08 -11.76
C GLN A 169 7.49 -10.94 -11.59
N ASP A 170 7.03 -9.70 -11.69
CA ASP A 170 5.63 -9.30 -11.57
C ASP A 170 4.97 -9.84 -10.31
N ALA A 171 5.75 -9.85 -9.21
CA ALA A 171 5.22 -10.28 -7.92
C ALA A 171 4.19 -9.27 -7.41
N GLU A 172 3.29 -9.77 -6.58
CA GLU A 172 2.14 -9.03 -6.09
C GLU A 172 1.97 -9.24 -4.59
N TYR A 173 1.23 -8.33 -3.95
CA TYR A 173 0.66 -8.61 -2.64
C TYR A 173 -0.74 -8.04 -2.52
N GLU A 174 -1.45 -8.56 -1.53
CA GLU A 174 -2.72 -8.05 -1.05
C GLU A 174 -2.80 -8.32 0.45
N TYR A 175 -3.18 -7.30 1.22
CA TYR A 175 -3.56 -7.49 2.61
C TYR A 175 -4.48 -6.38 3.07
N LEU A 176 -5.22 -6.67 4.13
CA LEU A 176 -6.08 -5.72 4.82
C LEU A 176 -5.42 -5.31 6.12
N MET A 177 -5.28 -4.01 6.33
CA MET A 177 -4.91 -3.42 7.62
C MET A 177 -6.18 -2.94 8.31
N VAL A 178 -6.28 -3.20 9.62
CA VAL A 178 -7.43 -2.82 10.45
C VAL A 178 -6.93 -2.03 11.65
N LEU A 179 -7.37 -0.80 11.78
CA LEU A 179 -7.08 0.04 12.94
C LEU A 179 -7.95 -0.41 14.11
N GLU A 180 -7.40 -0.30 15.33
CA GLU A 180 -8.07 -0.67 16.59
C GLU A 180 -8.56 -2.13 16.60
N ALA A 181 -7.73 -3.03 16.08
CA ALA A 181 -8.07 -4.43 15.95
C ALA A 181 -8.10 -5.13 17.31
N THR A 182 -9.08 -6.02 17.47
CA THR A 182 -9.16 -6.94 18.61
C THR A 182 -9.02 -8.39 18.12
N PRO A 183 -8.58 -9.33 18.96
CA PRO A 183 -8.51 -10.74 18.57
C PRO A 183 -9.87 -11.27 18.08
N GLY A 184 -10.97 -10.85 18.71
CA GLY A 184 -12.32 -11.23 18.29
C GLY A 184 -12.71 -10.68 16.93
N SER A 185 -12.46 -9.38 16.67
CA SER A 185 -12.79 -8.76 15.38
C SER A 185 -11.95 -9.33 14.23
N MET A 186 -10.66 -9.59 14.46
CA MET A 186 -9.78 -10.20 13.45
C MET A 186 -10.14 -11.66 13.18
N GLN A 187 -10.50 -12.43 14.22
CA GLN A 187 -10.95 -13.81 14.04
C GLN A 187 -12.24 -13.87 13.21
N GLN A 188 -13.21 -12.99 13.51
CA GLN A 188 -14.45 -12.91 12.74
C GLN A 188 -14.17 -12.52 11.29
N LEU A 189 -13.35 -11.49 11.07
CA LEU A 189 -12.94 -11.03 9.75
C LEU A 189 -12.25 -12.14 8.93
N ALA A 190 -11.35 -12.92 9.54
CA ALA A 190 -10.70 -14.04 8.89
C ALA A 190 -11.69 -15.17 8.55
N ASN A 191 -12.68 -15.44 9.41
CA ASN A 191 -13.74 -16.41 9.14
C ASN A 191 -14.62 -15.96 7.97
N ASP A 192 -15.02 -14.68 7.94
CA ASP A 192 -15.82 -14.10 6.86
C ASP A 192 -15.06 -14.14 5.53
N TYR A 193 -13.77 -13.79 5.53
CA TYR A 193 -12.89 -13.92 4.37
C TYR A 193 -12.87 -15.35 3.81
N ARG A 194 -12.67 -16.36 4.67
CA ARG A 194 -12.67 -17.79 4.27
C ARG A 194 -14.03 -18.27 3.78
N ALA A 195 -15.12 -17.70 4.30
CA ALA A 195 -16.48 -17.98 3.85
C ALA A 195 -16.88 -17.21 2.56
N GLY A 196 -15.96 -16.45 1.96
CA GLY A 196 -16.21 -15.66 0.75
C GLY A 196 -16.90 -14.32 1.00
N LYS A 197 -17.16 -13.94 2.26
CA LYS A 197 -17.71 -12.64 2.64
C LYS A 197 -16.58 -11.62 2.76
N LYS A 198 -16.14 -11.10 1.62
CA LYS A 198 -15.02 -10.15 1.57
C LYS A 198 -15.46 -8.72 1.87
N PRO A 199 -14.79 -7.99 2.79
CA PRO A 199 -15.10 -6.58 3.08
C PRO A 199 -14.71 -5.64 1.93
N TYR A 200 -13.94 -6.12 0.96
CA TYR A 200 -13.59 -5.38 -0.25
C TYR A 200 -13.48 -6.35 -1.44
N GLU A 201 -13.41 -5.79 -2.63
CA GLU A 201 -13.21 -6.50 -3.88
C GLU A 201 -12.14 -5.79 -4.73
N VAL A 202 -11.14 -6.54 -5.19
CA VAL A 202 -10.15 -6.04 -6.15
C VAL A 202 -10.68 -6.30 -7.55
N LEU A 203 -11.05 -5.22 -8.25
CA LEU A 203 -11.61 -5.25 -9.59
C LEU A 203 -10.50 -5.30 -10.66
N ARG A 204 -9.33 -4.72 -10.34
CA ARG A 204 -8.14 -4.78 -11.19
C ARG A 204 -6.89 -4.56 -10.34
N LYS A 205 -5.83 -5.33 -10.58
CA LYS A 205 -4.52 -5.14 -9.96
C LYS A 205 -3.46 -5.57 -10.96
N ASP A 206 -2.89 -4.59 -11.63
CA ASP A 206 -1.78 -4.78 -12.57
C ASP A 206 -0.95 -3.50 -12.68
N ASN A 207 -0.01 -3.49 -13.62
CA ASN A 207 0.91 -2.39 -13.85
C ASN A 207 0.28 -1.13 -14.47
N VAL A 208 -0.93 -1.24 -15.00
CA VAL A 208 -1.72 -0.16 -15.61
C VAL A 208 -2.61 0.51 -14.57
N ALA A 209 -3.29 -0.29 -13.74
CA ALA A 209 -4.20 0.25 -12.74
C ALA A 209 -4.43 -0.67 -11.55
N HIS A 210 -4.69 -0.05 -10.40
CA HIS A 210 -5.28 -0.70 -9.24
C HIS A 210 -6.70 -0.15 -9.06
N ILE A 211 -7.70 -1.02 -9.07
CA ILE A 211 -9.10 -0.68 -8.87
C ILE A 211 -9.65 -1.58 -7.76
N VAL A 212 -10.13 -0.96 -6.69
CA VAL A 212 -10.60 -1.66 -5.50
C VAL A 212 -11.86 -1.00 -4.96
N ARG A 213 -12.83 -1.83 -4.58
CA ARG A 213 -14.09 -1.44 -3.95
C ARG A 213 -14.09 -1.88 -2.49
N ASP A 214 -14.31 -0.98 -1.55
CA ASP A 214 -14.73 -1.37 -0.19
C ASP A 214 -16.25 -1.66 -0.21
N ASN A 215 -16.63 -2.86 0.21
CA ASN A 215 -18.01 -3.34 0.16
C ASN A 215 -18.86 -2.79 1.32
N VAL A 216 -18.25 -2.19 2.34
CA VAL A 216 -18.99 -1.61 3.48
C VAL A 216 -19.40 -0.18 3.15
N THR A 217 -18.47 0.63 2.65
CA THR A 217 -18.72 2.03 2.31
C THR A 217 -19.19 2.22 0.86
N GLN A 218 -19.11 1.18 0.03
CA GLN A 218 -19.35 1.25 -1.42
C GLN A 218 -18.43 2.27 -2.12
N THR A 219 -17.27 2.57 -1.51
CA THR A 219 -16.26 3.44 -2.10
C THR A 219 -15.39 2.63 -3.06
N ILE A 220 -15.19 3.13 -4.27
CA ILE A 220 -14.27 2.56 -5.25
C ILE A 220 -13.11 3.52 -5.48
N GLY A 221 -11.89 3.05 -5.26
CA GLY A 221 -10.66 3.75 -5.62
C GLY A 221 -10.13 3.24 -6.95
N TYR A 222 -9.85 4.14 -7.87
CA TYR A 222 -9.23 3.89 -9.16
C TYR A 222 -7.88 4.61 -9.20
N THR A 223 -6.78 3.88 -9.12
CA THR A 223 -5.45 4.41 -9.42
C THR A 223 -5.08 3.98 -10.82
N ALA A 224 -5.08 4.94 -11.74
CA ALA A 224 -4.59 4.77 -13.10
C ALA A 224 -3.12 5.20 -13.17
N PHE A 225 -2.19 4.25 -13.34
CA PHE A 225 -0.78 4.56 -13.59
C PHE A 225 -0.51 4.95 -15.05
N SER A 226 -1.42 4.56 -15.94
CA SER A 226 -1.52 4.96 -17.34
C SER A 226 -3.00 4.93 -17.77
N ALA A 227 -3.30 5.25 -19.03
CA ALA A 227 -4.66 5.22 -19.55
C ALA A 227 -5.34 3.87 -19.29
N VAL A 228 -6.55 3.89 -18.75
CA VAL A 228 -7.31 2.70 -18.37
C VAL A 228 -8.79 2.82 -18.72
N THR A 229 -9.32 1.74 -19.29
CA THR A 229 -10.76 1.47 -19.43
C THR A 229 -11.11 0.36 -18.43
N PRO A 230 -11.75 0.69 -17.29
CA PRO A 230 -12.26 -0.33 -16.37
C PRO A 230 -13.24 -1.27 -17.08
N ALA A 231 -13.23 -2.55 -16.73
CA ALA A 231 -14.13 -3.53 -17.34
C ALA A 231 -15.60 -3.26 -17.01
N ASP A 232 -15.86 -2.91 -15.75
CA ASP A 232 -17.20 -2.71 -15.20
C ASP A 232 -17.26 -1.48 -14.29
N GLY A 233 -18.50 -1.04 -13.99
CA GLY A 233 -18.79 0.03 -13.04
C GLY A 233 -19.09 1.38 -13.68
N VAL A 234 -19.10 2.42 -12.85
CA VAL A 234 -19.54 3.77 -13.26
C VAL A 234 -18.46 4.54 -14.03
N VAL A 235 -17.18 4.25 -13.79
CA VAL A 235 -16.07 4.86 -14.54
C VAL A 235 -15.82 4.06 -15.81
N LYS A 236 -16.01 4.70 -16.96
CA LYS A 236 -15.80 4.11 -18.29
C LYS A 236 -14.35 4.25 -18.76
N ASN A 237 -13.73 5.40 -18.55
CA ASN A 237 -12.40 5.67 -19.08
C ASN A 237 -11.67 6.73 -18.25
N ILE A 238 -10.39 6.48 -18.00
CA ILE A 238 -9.43 7.43 -17.43
C ILE A 238 -8.25 7.47 -18.42
N PRO A 239 -8.13 8.48 -19.29
CA PRO A 239 -7.19 8.48 -20.42
C PRO A 239 -5.75 8.85 -20.03
N GLN A 240 -5.49 9.09 -18.74
CA GLN A 240 -4.23 9.63 -18.23
C GLN A 240 -3.97 9.18 -16.79
N PRO A 241 -2.73 9.28 -16.29
CA PRO A 241 -2.44 8.98 -14.89
C PRO A 241 -3.27 9.86 -13.95
N ALA A 242 -4.10 9.23 -13.13
CA ALA A 242 -4.97 9.91 -12.17
C ALA A 242 -5.38 8.96 -11.04
N ILE A 243 -5.78 9.54 -9.92
CA ILE A 243 -6.48 8.85 -8.83
C ILE A 243 -7.91 9.36 -8.82
N ILE A 244 -8.85 8.49 -9.19
CA ILE A 244 -10.28 8.77 -9.17
C ILE A 244 -10.90 7.98 -8.02
N MET A 245 -11.82 8.58 -7.27
CA MET A 245 -12.59 7.88 -6.27
C MET A 245 -14.08 8.10 -6.53
N THR A 246 -14.88 7.06 -6.31
CA THR A 246 -16.33 7.16 -6.43
C THR A 246 -17.03 6.54 -5.24
N GLN A 247 -18.21 7.05 -4.90
CA GLN A 247 -19.11 6.43 -3.93
C GLN A 247 -20.55 6.69 -4.33
N SER A 248 -21.34 5.63 -4.45
CA SER A 248 -22.79 5.74 -4.61
C SER A 248 -23.46 6.11 -3.29
N ARG A 249 -24.39 7.07 -3.33
CA ARG A 249 -25.27 7.44 -2.22
C ARG A 249 -26.70 7.10 -2.61
N GLY A 250 -27.15 5.91 -2.22
CA GLY A 250 -28.41 5.34 -2.71
C GLY A 250 -28.38 5.12 -4.23
N ASP A 251 -29.56 5.15 -4.87
CA ASP A 251 -29.70 4.74 -6.27
C ASP A 251 -29.51 5.87 -7.30
N LYS A 252 -29.38 7.13 -6.83
CA LYS A 252 -29.48 8.32 -7.71
C LYS A 252 -28.33 9.31 -7.58
N GLU A 253 -27.46 9.16 -6.60
CA GLU A 253 -26.37 10.08 -6.35
C GLU A 253 -25.03 9.36 -6.40
N LEU A 254 -24.06 10.01 -7.05
CA LEU A 254 -22.69 9.55 -7.16
C LEU A 254 -21.77 10.70 -6.76
N ILE A 255 -20.90 10.46 -5.79
CA ILE A 255 -19.80 11.36 -5.50
C ILE A 255 -18.60 10.89 -6.27
N VAL A 256 -17.94 11.83 -6.95
CA VAL A 256 -16.70 11.60 -7.68
C VAL A 256 -15.66 12.60 -7.20
N SER A 257 -14.44 12.13 -6.96
CA SER A 257 -13.26 12.98 -6.85
C SER A 257 -12.19 12.51 -7.83
N GLY A 258 -11.36 13.44 -8.28
CA GLY A 258 -10.29 13.16 -9.23
C GLY A 258 -9.10 14.07 -8.99
N VAL A 259 -7.91 13.51 -9.03
CA VAL A 259 -6.65 14.25 -8.90
C VAL A 259 -5.56 13.55 -9.69
N THR A 260 -4.59 14.32 -10.16
CA THR A 260 -3.29 13.78 -10.53
C THR A 260 -2.34 14.17 -9.40
N PRO A 261 -1.62 13.23 -8.79
CA PRO A 261 -0.62 13.56 -7.79
C PRO A 261 0.60 14.26 -8.39
N ASP A 262 0.68 14.37 -9.72
CA ASP A 262 1.66 15.20 -10.40
C ASP A 262 1.41 16.68 -10.08
N LEU A 263 2.35 17.29 -9.35
CA LEU A 263 2.32 18.71 -9.00
C LEU A 263 2.50 19.62 -10.22
N ASN A 264 2.88 19.07 -11.38
CA ASN A 264 3.10 19.78 -12.63
C ASN A 264 4.00 21.00 -12.45
N MET A 265 5.12 20.76 -11.80
CA MET A 265 6.11 21.77 -11.46
C MET A 265 7.52 21.19 -11.51
N THR A 266 8.51 22.07 -11.60
CA THR A 266 9.93 21.71 -11.51
C THR A 266 10.56 22.39 -10.30
N ARG A 267 11.88 22.26 -10.14
CA ARG A 267 12.62 23.00 -9.11
C ARG A 267 12.58 24.52 -9.29
N THR A 268 12.28 24.98 -10.50
CA THR A 268 12.37 26.40 -10.88
C THR A 268 11.06 26.96 -11.44
N THR A 269 10.05 26.12 -11.67
CA THR A 269 8.75 26.53 -12.22
C THR A 269 7.64 26.35 -11.21
N ALA A 270 6.69 27.29 -11.20
CA ALA A 270 5.48 27.17 -10.40
C ALA A 270 4.59 26.04 -10.91
N ALA A 271 3.78 25.47 -10.01
CA ALA A 271 2.76 24.50 -10.36
C ALA A 271 1.69 25.14 -11.24
N THR A 272 1.27 24.41 -12.27
CA THR A 272 0.14 24.84 -13.12
C THR A 272 -0.97 23.77 -13.10
N PRO A 273 -2.26 24.14 -13.13
CA PRO A 273 -3.35 23.17 -13.11
C PRO A 273 -3.24 22.15 -14.24
N VAL A 274 -3.47 20.87 -13.92
CA VAL A 274 -3.54 19.79 -14.91
C VAL A 274 -5.02 19.41 -15.09
N PRO A 275 -5.61 19.59 -16.28
CA PRO A 275 -6.96 19.12 -16.55
C PRO A 275 -6.98 17.58 -16.54
N ILE A 276 -8.00 17.01 -15.89
CA ILE A 276 -8.20 15.56 -15.84
C ILE A 276 -9.55 15.23 -16.42
N SER A 277 -9.54 14.37 -17.44
CA SER A 277 -10.76 13.86 -18.06
C SER A 277 -11.13 12.52 -17.47
N VAL A 278 -12.38 12.34 -17.08
CA VAL A 278 -12.94 11.03 -16.68
C VAL A 278 -14.25 10.84 -17.42
N THR A 279 -14.41 9.70 -18.09
CA THR A 279 -15.69 9.35 -18.72
C THR A 279 -16.47 8.45 -17.78
N LEU A 280 -17.73 8.80 -17.51
CA LEU A 280 -18.65 7.99 -16.71
C LEU A 280 -19.65 7.27 -17.62
N ASN A 281 -20.09 6.09 -17.19
CA ASN A 281 -21.22 5.37 -17.78
C ASN A 281 -22.54 5.99 -17.28
N GLY A 282 -23.50 6.19 -18.18
CA GLY A 282 -24.82 6.77 -17.88
C GLY A 282 -24.94 8.26 -18.19
N GLN A 283 -26.10 8.82 -17.87
CA GLN A 283 -26.40 10.25 -18.01
C GLN A 283 -26.46 10.87 -16.62
N TRP A 284 -25.60 11.85 -16.38
CA TRP A 284 -25.46 12.50 -15.08
C TRP A 284 -25.68 14.00 -15.21
N GLN A 285 -26.28 14.58 -14.18
CA GLN A 285 -26.36 16.02 -13.99
C GLN A 285 -25.70 16.36 -12.65
N ALA A 286 -24.92 17.43 -12.60
CA ALA A 286 -24.33 17.89 -11.35
C ALA A 286 -25.45 18.27 -10.38
N SER A 287 -25.41 17.71 -9.16
CA SER A 287 -26.39 18.02 -8.11
C SER A 287 -26.27 19.47 -7.62
N ALA A 288 -25.09 20.05 -7.74
CA ALA A 288 -24.82 21.47 -7.53
C ALA A 288 -23.77 21.95 -8.55
N PRO A 289 -23.84 23.22 -9.00
CA PRO A 289 -22.79 23.81 -9.83
C PRO A 289 -21.45 23.78 -9.10
N ASN A 290 -20.43 23.20 -9.74
CA ASN A 290 -19.06 23.27 -9.25
C ASN A 290 -18.16 23.78 -10.39
N PRO A 291 -17.72 25.04 -10.38
CA PRO A 291 -16.91 25.60 -11.47
C PRO A 291 -15.50 24.99 -11.56
N GLN A 292 -15.13 24.11 -10.62
CA GLN A 292 -13.83 23.44 -10.56
C GLN A 292 -13.86 22.00 -11.11
N VAL A 293 -15.01 21.49 -11.57
CA VAL A 293 -15.20 20.11 -12.06
C VAL A 293 -15.97 20.10 -13.37
#